data_AF-A0A1S1U8A0-F1
#
_entry.id   AF-A0A1S1U8A0-F1
#
_cell.length_a   1.000
_cell.length_b   1.000
_cell.length_c   1.000
_cell.angle_alpha   90.00
_cell.angle_beta   90.00
_cell.angle_gamma   90.00
#
_symmetry.space_group_name_H-M   'P 1'
#
loop_
_entity.id
_entity.type
_entity.pdbx_description
1 polymer ?
#
loop_
_entity_poly.entity_id
_entity_poly.type
_entity_poly.pdbx_seq_one_letter_code
_entity_poly.pdbx_strand_id
1 'polypeptide(L)'
;MTERDRQYDIQIGDETWIEFISLDGRYDQAIDIDAMLNGLWPLICRLETHCVAGCCGMDAYDFTREGVATALLELDRAHMHAACVAAKAAVTAAASDVLTSTTMNHYADKRVFLQLLEHLDACIVGQDCAGA
;
A
#
# COMPACT_ATOMS: atom_id res chain seq x y z
N MET A 1 20.31 -20.05 7.11
CA MET A 1 19.28 -19.14 6.60
C MET A 1 19.90 -17.78 6.57
N THR A 2 20.23 -17.27 5.38
CA THR A 2 20.69 -15.89 5.25
C THR A 2 19.47 -15.00 5.48
N GLU A 3 19.46 -14.23 6.58
CA GLU A 3 18.61 -13.05 6.70
C GLU A 3 18.77 -12.25 5.39
N ARG A 4 17.75 -12.30 4.53
CA ARG A 4 17.66 -11.33 3.45
C ARG A 4 17.35 -10.01 4.14
N ASP A 5 18.16 -9.00 3.85
CA ASP A 5 17.93 -7.64 4.30
C ASP A 5 16.63 -7.16 3.64
N ARG A 6 15.50 -7.25 4.37
CA ARG A 6 14.14 -6.90 3.89
C ARG A 6 13.88 -5.39 3.94
N GLN A 7 14.94 -4.60 3.82
CA GLN A 7 14.98 -3.16 4.06
C GLN A 7 13.95 -2.34 3.24
N TYR A 8 13.34 -2.93 2.22
CA TYR A 8 12.37 -2.28 1.35
C TYR A 8 11.11 -3.12 1.09
N ASP A 9 11.01 -4.30 1.71
CA ASP A 9 9.83 -5.15 1.58
C ASP A 9 8.69 -4.54 2.42
N ILE A 10 7.44 -4.67 1.94
CA ILE A 10 6.28 -4.15 2.66
C ILE A 10 5.70 -5.26 3.52
N GLN A 11 5.66 -5.04 4.84
CA GLN A 11 5.01 -5.99 5.76
C GLN A 11 3.49 -5.94 5.61
N ILE A 12 2.87 -7.10 5.39
CA ILE A 12 1.40 -7.23 5.28
C ILE A 12 0.79 -8.22 6.30
N GLY A 13 1.63 -8.82 7.13
CA GLY A 13 1.27 -9.64 8.28
C GLY A 13 2.52 -10.09 9.05
N ASP A 14 2.35 -10.91 10.09
CA ASP A 14 3.46 -11.32 10.98
C ASP A 14 4.64 -11.92 10.23
N GLU A 15 4.37 -12.82 9.28
CA GLU A 15 5.40 -13.50 8.48
C GLU A 15 5.21 -13.29 6.97
N THR A 16 4.31 -12.39 6.56
CA THR A 16 3.97 -12.15 5.15
C THR A 16 4.42 -10.78 4.68
N TRP A 17 5.13 -10.76 3.55
CA TRP A 17 5.79 -9.57 3.01
C TRP A 17 5.56 -9.48 1.50
N ILE A 18 5.41 -8.27 0.98
CA ILE A 18 5.49 -7.99 -0.45
C ILE A 18 6.95 -7.70 -0.76
N GLU A 19 7.58 -8.55 -1.57
CA GLU A 19 8.99 -8.41 -1.93
C GLU A 19 9.23 -7.15 -2.75
N PHE A 20 10.25 -6.39 -2.37
CA PHE A 20 10.74 -5.26 -3.13
C PHE A 20 11.28 -5.69 -4.49
N ILE A 21 10.94 -4.92 -5.52
CA ILE A 21 11.49 -5.06 -6.85
C ILE A 21 12.37 -3.85 -7.14
N SER A 22 13.66 -4.10 -7.39
CA SER A 22 14.60 -3.05 -7.77
C SER A 22 14.12 -2.28 -9.00
N LEU A 23 14.24 -0.96 -8.92
CA LEU A 23 13.92 -0.08 -10.04
C LEU A 23 15.07 0.04 -11.05
N ASP A 24 16.28 -0.42 -10.70
CA ASP A 24 17.48 -0.47 -11.58
C ASP A 24 17.71 0.82 -12.38
N GLY A 25 17.51 1.98 -11.74
CA GLY A 25 17.76 3.29 -12.36
C GLY A 25 16.60 3.87 -13.18
N ARG A 26 15.44 3.22 -13.23
CA ARG A 26 14.23 3.68 -13.96
C ARG A 26 13.45 4.81 -13.26
N TYR A 27 14.07 5.50 -12.31
CA TYR A 27 13.40 6.54 -11.50
C TYR A 27 12.92 7.73 -12.33
N ASP A 28 13.57 8.02 -13.45
CA ASP A 28 13.20 9.07 -14.41
C ASP A 28 11.87 8.81 -15.11
N GLN A 29 11.41 7.56 -15.13
CA GLN A 29 10.14 7.13 -15.71
C GLN A 29 9.01 7.14 -14.67
N ALA A 30 9.28 7.55 -13.44
CA ALA A 30 8.30 7.52 -12.38
C ALA A 30 7.11 8.43 -12.67
N ILE A 31 5.91 7.90 -12.49
CA ILE A 31 4.67 8.68 -12.56
C ILE A 31 4.10 8.87 -11.16
N ASP A 32 3.63 10.08 -10.88
CA ASP A 32 2.97 10.38 -9.61
C ASP A 32 1.58 9.74 -9.55
N ILE A 33 1.31 9.02 -8.47
CA ILE A 33 0.05 8.30 -8.26
C ILE A 33 -0.83 8.90 -7.17
N ASP A 34 -0.46 10.03 -6.55
CA ASP A 34 -1.20 10.59 -5.41
C ASP A 34 -2.66 10.93 -5.79
N ALA A 35 -2.87 11.41 -7.03
CA ALA A 35 -4.21 11.66 -7.55
C ALA A 35 -5.02 10.37 -7.77
N MET A 36 -4.36 9.26 -8.09
CA MET A 36 -5.00 7.95 -8.27
C MET A 36 -5.45 7.35 -6.94
N LEU A 37 -4.79 7.74 -5.85
CA LEU A 37 -5.08 7.30 -4.48
C LEU A 37 -6.09 8.19 -3.74
N ASN A 38 -6.64 9.22 -4.39
CA ASN A 38 -7.44 10.23 -3.71
C ASN A 38 -8.61 9.67 -2.88
N GLY A 39 -9.27 8.61 -3.37
CA GLY A 39 -10.35 7.92 -2.64
C GLY A 39 -9.89 7.02 -1.49
N LEU A 40 -8.60 6.64 -1.47
CA LEU A 40 -8.01 5.77 -0.45
C LEU A 40 -7.30 6.54 0.66
N TRP A 41 -7.07 7.84 0.53
CA TRP A 41 -6.41 8.65 1.56
C TRP A 41 -7.03 8.52 2.96
N PRO A 42 -8.37 8.45 3.14
CA PRO A 42 -8.94 8.22 4.46
C PRO A 42 -8.43 6.94 5.15
N LEU A 43 -8.18 5.87 4.37
CA LEU A 43 -7.58 4.64 4.88
C LEU A 43 -6.07 4.81 5.09
N ILE A 44 -5.34 5.28 4.07
CA ILE A 44 -3.87 5.38 4.13
C ILE A 44 -3.41 6.28 5.29
N CYS A 45 -4.07 7.43 5.52
CA CYS A 45 -3.75 8.31 6.64
C CYS A 45 -4.03 7.69 8.02
N ARG A 46 -4.92 6.69 8.10
CA ARG A 46 -5.19 5.95 9.36
C ARG A 46 -4.17 4.85 9.59
N LEU A 47 -3.55 4.34 8.54
CA LEU A 47 -2.47 3.35 8.63
C LEU A 47 -1.13 4.00 8.97
N GLU A 48 -1.00 5.32 8.76
CA GLU A 48 0.18 6.06 9.19
C GLU A 48 0.30 6.02 10.72
N THR A 49 1.42 5.47 11.19
CA THR A 49 1.70 5.26 12.61
C THR A 49 2.37 6.50 13.22
N HIS A 50 3.12 6.34 14.31
CA HIS A 50 3.77 7.45 15.00
C HIS A 50 4.96 8.06 14.24
N CYS A 51 5.45 7.43 13.17
CA CYS A 51 6.42 8.06 12.27
C CYS A 51 5.69 8.77 11.13
N VAL A 52 6.14 9.97 10.76
CA VAL A 52 5.64 10.64 9.57
C VAL A 52 6.24 9.99 8.32
N ALA A 53 5.43 9.80 7.27
CA ALA A 53 5.88 9.24 5.99
C ALA A 53 7.04 10.03 5.37
N GLY A 54 7.12 11.35 5.62
CA GLY A 54 8.25 12.17 5.21
C GLY A 54 9.61 11.74 5.79
N CYS A 55 9.63 10.95 6.88
CA CYS A 55 10.85 10.46 7.54
C CYS A 55 11.07 8.96 7.32
N CYS A 56 10.02 8.14 7.49
CA CYS A 56 10.11 6.68 7.39
C CYS A 56 9.59 6.10 6.07
N GLY A 57 9.08 6.94 5.17
CA GLY A 57 8.51 6.50 3.89
C GLY A 57 7.44 5.43 4.10
N MET A 58 7.63 4.28 3.45
CA MET A 58 6.70 3.15 3.52
C MET A 58 6.64 2.50 4.91
N ASP A 59 7.73 2.55 5.69
CA ASP A 59 7.79 2.00 7.05
C ASP A 59 6.98 2.82 8.07
N ALA A 60 6.49 4.00 7.67
CA ALA A 60 5.58 4.79 8.50
C ALA A 60 4.20 4.15 8.64
N TYR A 61 3.83 3.23 7.75
CA TYR A 61 2.48 2.72 7.63
C TYR A 61 2.37 1.26 8.12
N ASP A 62 1.30 0.96 8.83
CA ASP A 62 0.93 -0.41 9.20
C ASP A 62 -0.02 -1.00 8.16
N PHE A 63 0.52 -1.75 7.19
CA PHE A 63 -0.27 -2.47 6.18
C PHE A 63 -0.65 -3.88 6.60
N THR A 64 -0.45 -4.27 7.87
CA THR A 64 -0.89 -5.59 8.34
C THR A 64 -2.42 -5.72 8.26
N ARG A 65 -2.91 -6.96 8.20
CA ARG A 65 -4.36 -7.22 8.24
C ARG A 65 -5.03 -6.57 9.46
N GLU A 66 -4.34 -6.58 10.59
CA GLU A 66 -4.82 -6.03 11.87
C GLU A 66 -4.84 -4.50 11.86
N GLY A 67 -3.79 -3.86 11.33
CA GLY A 67 -3.75 -2.42 11.11
C GLY A 67 -4.87 -1.96 10.18
N VAL A 68 -5.05 -2.65 9.06
CA VAL A 68 -6.13 -2.37 8.11
C VAL A 68 -7.51 -2.60 8.72
N ALA A 69 -7.72 -3.71 9.44
CA ALA A 69 -8.99 -3.99 10.12
C ALA A 69 -9.32 -2.90 11.15
N THR A 70 -8.33 -2.46 11.94
CA THR A 70 -8.48 -1.39 12.93
C THR A 70 -8.82 -0.06 12.27
N ALA A 71 -8.13 0.31 11.19
CA ALA A 71 -8.41 1.54 10.45
C ALA A 71 -9.82 1.56 9.84
N LEU A 72 -10.31 0.39 9.40
CA LEU A 72 -11.64 0.25 8.79
C LEU A 72 -12.80 0.34 9.79
N LEU A 73 -12.57 0.27 11.12
CA LEU A 73 -13.62 0.38 12.13
C LEU A 73 -14.41 1.70 12.05
N GLU A 74 -13.78 2.77 11.55
CA GLU A 74 -14.38 4.11 11.44
C GLU A 74 -14.62 4.55 9.99
N LEU A 75 -14.47 3.65 9.02
CA LEU A 75 -14.58 3.96 7.60
C LEU A 75 -15.72 3.17 6.95
N ASP A 76 -16.34 3.76 5.92
CA ASP A 76 -17.31 3.07 5.10
C ASP A 76 -16.61 2.04 4.20
N ARG A 77 -16.78 0.75 4.52
CA ARG A 77 -16.13 -0.35 3.79
C ARG A 77 -16.54 -0.41 2.32
N ALA A 78 -17.79 -0.10 1.99
CA ALA A 78 -18.26 -0.15 0.60
C ALA A 78 -17.58 0.95 -0.24
N HIS A 79 -17.45 2.15 0.33
CA HIS A 79 -16.71 3.26 -0.25
C HIS A 79 -15.22 2.92 -0.39
N MET A 80 -14.59 2.36 0.66
CA MET A 80 -13.18 1.95 0.61
C MET A 80 -12.91 0.87 -0.44
N HIS A 81 -13.81 -0.11 -0.58
CA HIS A 81 -13.70 -1.13 -1.61
C HIS A 81 -13.81 -0.52 -3.02
N ALA A 82 -14.80 0.34 -3.24
CA ALA A 82 -14.96 1.03 -4.52
C ALA A 82 -13.74 1.90 -4.86
N ALA A 83 -13.18 2.62 -3.88
CA ALA A 83 -11.96 3.39 -4.03
C ALA A 83 -10.75 2.50 -4.35
N CYS A 84 -10.64 1.32 -3.73
CA CYS A 84 -9.56 0.37 -3.98
C CYS A 84 -9.62 -0.19 -5.40
N VAL A 85 -10.81 -0.60 -5.86
CA VAL A 85 -11.03 -1.04 -7.25
C VAL A 85 -10.66 0.05 -8.25
N ALA A 86 -11.06 1.31 -7.98
CA ALA A 86 -10.74 2.44 -8.84
C ALA A 86 -9.22 2.72 -8.90
N ALA A 87 -8.54 2.69 -7.74
CA ALA A 87 -7.08 2.86 -7.67
C ALA A 87 -6.34 1.74 -8.42
N LYS A 88 -6.75 0.48 -8.26
CA LYS A 88 -6.18 -0.66 -9.00
C LYS A 88 -6.31 -0.47 -10.50
N ALA A 89 -7.48 -0.07 -10.97
CA ALA A 89 -7.72 0.19 -12.39
C ALA A 89 -6.85 1.35 -12.92
N ALA A 90 -6.77 2.45 -12.18
CA ALA A 90 -5.95 3.60 -12.54
C ALA A 90 -4.45 3.26 -12.63
N VAL A 91 -3.92 2.57 -11.62
CA VAL A 91 -2.52 2.12 -11.59
C VAL A 91 -2.23 1.11 -12.71
N THR A 92 -3.16 0.20 -12.99
CA THR A 92 -3.01 -0.77 -14.09
C THR A 92 -2.95 -0.07 -15.44
N ALA A 93 -3.79 0.95 -15.65
CA ALA A 93 -3.83 1.73 -16.88
C ALA A 93 -2.66 2.72 -17.03
N ALA A 94 -1.85 2.88 -15.99
CA ALA A 94 -0.79 3.85 -15.97
C ALA A 94 0.36 3.47 -16.93
N ALA A 95 0.87 4.44 -17.68
CA ALA A 95 1.78 4.19 -18.80
C ALA A 95 3.18 3.71 -18.41
N SER A 96 3.59 3.96 -17.16
CA SER A 96 4.90 3.55 -16.63
C SER A 96 4.77 2.45 -15.60
N ASP A 97 5.78 1.59 -15.50
CA ASP A 97 5.89 0.55 -14.47
C ASP A 97 6.64 1.04 -13.22
N VAL A 98 7.04 2.31 -13.18
CA VAL A 98 7.63 2.94 -12.00
C VAL A 98 6.67 3.99 -11.48
N LEU A 99 6.29 3.86 -10.21
CA LEU A 99 5.33 4.74 -9.56
C LEU A 99 6.04 5.50 -8.45
N THR A 100 5.63 6.74 -8.23
CA THR A 100 6.05 7.56 -7.08
C THR A 100 4.84 8.13 -6.37
N SER A 101 4.90 8.19 -5.05
CA SER A 101 3.95 8.93 -4.23
C SER A 101 4.74 9.98 -3.45
N THR A 102 4.41 11.25 -3.68
CA THR A 102 5.01 12.35 -2.92
C THR A 102 4.53 12.29 -1.46
N THR A 103 3.24 11.99 -1.27
CA THR A 103 2.62 11.91 0.05
C THR A 103 3.18 10.76 0.90
N MET A 104 3.37 9.58 0.32
CA MET A 104 3.94 8.42 1.01
C MET A 104 5.48 8.40 0.99
N ASN A 105 6.11 9.37 0.31
CA ASN A 105 7.55 9.50 0.15
C ASN A 105 8.21 8.19 -0.33
N HIS A 106 7.67 7.59 -1.39
CA HIS A 106 8.08 6.26 -1.83
C HIS A 106 8.03 6.07 -3.35
N TYR A 107 8.99 5.29 -3.86
CA TYR A 107 9.03 4.79 -5.24
C TYR A 107 8.85 3.27 -5.24
N ALA A 108 7.99 2.77 -6.13
CA ALA A 108 7.72 1.35 -6.24
C ALA A 108 7.58 0.89 -7.69
N ASP A 109 7.94 -0.37 -7.96
CA ASP A 109 7.55 -1.04 -9.20
C ASP A 109 6.03 -1.23 -9.16
N LYS A 110 5.36 -1.00 -10.29
CA LYS A 110 3.90 -1.12 -10.41
C LYS A 110 3.38 -2.45 -9.88
N ARG A 111 4.12 -3.54 -10.05
CA ARG A 111 3.72 -4.86 -9.54
C ARG A 111 3.73 -4.94 -8.03
N VAL A 112 4.68 -4.28 -7.37
CA VAL A 112 4.74 -4.18 -5.90
C VAL A 112 3.52 -3.39 -5.41
N PHE A 113 3.26 -2.26 -6.04
CA PHE A 113 2.14 -1.40 -5.64
C PHE A 113 0.77 -2.05 -5.92
N LEU A 114 0.61 -2.79 -7.02
CA LEU A 114 -0.61 -3.55 -7.29
C LEU A 114 -0.83 -4.67 -6.28
N GLN A 115 0.22 -5.39 -5.85
CA GLN A 115 0.12 -6.37 -4.77
C GLN A 115 -0.35 -5.74 -3.45
N LEU A 116 0.14 -4.54 -3.15
CA LEU A 116 -0.34 -3.80 -1.97
C LEU A 116 -1.82 -3.46 -2.09
N LEU A 117 -2.26 -2.93 -3.23
CA LEU A 117 -3.68 -2.63 -3.45
C LEU A 117 -4.55 -3.90 -3.43
N GLU A 118 -4.07 -5.03 -3.94
CA GLU A 118 -4.75 -6.32 -3.83
C GLU A 118 -4.87 -6.80 -2.39
N HIS A 119 -3.83 -6.62 -1.59
CA HIS A 119 -3.86 -6.92 -0.16
C HIS A 119 -4.87 -6.04 0.59
N LEU A 120 -4.87 -4.72 0.33
CA LEU A 120 -5.85 -3.80 0.92
C LEU A 120 -7.28 -4.19 0.53
N ASP A 121 -7.52 -4.46 -0.76
CA ASP A 121 -8.81 -4.91 -1.28
C ASP A 121 -9.30 -6.18 -0.57
N ALA A 122 -8.41 -7.17 -0.42
CA ALA A 122 -8.71 -8.42 0.29
C ALA A 122 -9.02 -8.19 1.77
N CYS A 123 -8.37 -7.22 2.44
CA CYS A 123 -8.68 -6.85 3.83
C CYS A 123 -10.00 -6.08 3.96
N ILE A 124 -10.34 -5.26 2.97
CA ILE A 124 -11.60 -4.50 2.97
C ILE A 124 -12.79 -5.44 2.77
N VAL A 125 -12.68 -6.37 1.81
CA VAL A 125 -13.73 -7.34 1.45
C VAL A 125 -13.79 -8.51 2.43
N GLY A 126 -12.65 -8.92 2.98
CA GLY A 126 -12.57 -9.94 4.01
C GLY A 126 -13.30 -9.46 5.26
N GLN A 127 -14.52 -9.97 5.48
CA GLN A 127 -15.18 -9.86 6.78
C GLN A 127 -14.34 -10.59 7.82
N ASP A 128 -14.30 -10.04 9.03
CA ASP A 128 -13.58 -10.56 10.20
C ASP A 128 -13.57 -12.10 10.27
N CYS A 129 -12.43 -12.70 9.92
CA CYS A 129 -12.03 -13.99 10.47
C CYS A 129 -11.17 -13.72 11.72
N ALA A 130 -11.67 -12.91 12.65
CA ALA A 130 -11.14 -12.78 14.00
C ALA A 130 -12.29 -13.14 14.96
N GLY A 131 -12.47 -14.44 15.19
CA GLY A 131 -13.53 -14.92 16.07
C GLY A 131 -13.65 -16.44 16.12
N ALA A 132 -12.66 -17.11 16.73
CA ALA A 132 -12.84 -18.36 17.49
C ALA A 132 -11.63 -18.59 18.39
#